data_AF-A0A0A8EJ90-F1
#
_entry.id   AF-A0A0A8EJ90-F1
#
_cell.length_a   1.000
_cell.length_b   1.000
_cell.length_c   1.000
_cell.angle_alpha   90.00
_cell.angle_beta   90.00
_cell.angle_gamma   90.00
#
_symmetry.space_group_name_H-M   'P 1'
#
loop_
_entity.id
_entity.type
_entity.pdbx_description
1 polymer ?
#
loop_
_entity_poly.entity_id
_entity_poly.type
_entity_poly.pdbx_seq_one_letter_code
_entity_poly.pdbx_strand_id
1 'polypeptide(L)'
;MDHPGHSTGWQDEPQSVASEDDGAGRAALLAGLRAEDQGIRAVERLDGNVGRTELRRIELRRIADAGEGARAIGAAMELVAHTRALLLDLRCCLGGSPEGAAMWCSYFFPDDQVHLNDIYERATDSTRQYWTTAHLPAPRYLDRPVYVLTSATTFSGGEDVAYTLQALGRAVVVGETTRGGAHPTARHPVTAYITVAVPTSRTVNAVTGTNWKGVGVRPDRPVPAERALEVAYEEARRSEV
;
A
#
# COMPACT_ATOMS: atom_id res chain seq x y z
N MET A 1 14.47 -19.12 22.62
CA MET A 1 13.05 -19.24 22.25
C MET A 1 12.29 -18.31 23.17
N ASP A 2 11.88 -17.16 22.64
CA ASP A 2 10.88 -16.32 23.30
C ASP A 2 10.13 -15.57 22.19
N HIS A 3 8.81 -15.76 22.16
CA HIS A 3 7.90 -15.08 21.24
C HIS A 3 7.65 -13.66 21.75
N PRO A 4 7.69 -12.60 20.91
CA PRO A 4 7.26 -11.29 21.36
C PRO A 4 5.73 -11.29 21.45
N GLY A 5 5.26 -11.00 22.67
CA GLY A 5 3.88 -11.13 23.10
C GLY A 5 2.89 -10.22 22.40
N HIS A 6 1.64 -10.66 22.44
CA HIS A 6 0.46 -9.85 22.15
C HIS A 6 0.46 -8.60 23.04
N SER A 7 0.44 -7.41 22.45
CA SER A 7 0.24 -6.17 23.20
C SER A 7 -1.19 -6.12 23.72
N THR A 8 -1.39 -6.41 24.99
CA THR A 8 -2.64 -6.10 25.72
C THR A 8 -2.77 -4.58 25.84
N GLY A 9 -3.74 -3.99 25.15
CA GLY A 9 -4.01 -2.55 25.15
C GLY A 9 -4.79 -2.11 26.39
N TRP A 10 -4.12 -2.09 27.55
CA TRP A 10 -4.66 -1.45 28.76
C TRP A 10 -4.67 0.07 28.59
N GLN A 11 -5.78 0.71 28.97
CA GLN A 11 -5.93 2.16 29.02
C GLN A 11 -6.54 2.56 30.37
N ASP A 12 -5.99 3.59 31.00
CA ASP A 12 -6.39 4.04 32.34
C ASP A 12 -7.72 4.83 32.34
N GLU A 13 -8.09 5.42 31.21
CA GLU A 13 -9.32 6.19 31.08
C GLU A 13 -10.46 5.35 30.46
N PRO A 14 -11.69 5.43 31.03
CA PRO A 14 -12.83 4.67 30.52
C PRO A 14 -13.26 5.19 29.14
N GLN A 15 -13.26 4.32 28.14
CA GLN A 15 -13.84 4.57 26.83
C GLN A 15 -15.34 4.24 26.79
N SER A 16 -16.09 5.01 26.02
CA SER A 16 -17.49 4.73 25.73
C SER A 16 -17.67 3.35 25.10
N VAL A 17 -18.63 2.57 25.60
CA VAL A 17 -19.06 1.28 25.00
C VAL A 17 -20.18 1.45 23.97
N ALA A 18 -20.73 2.66 23.82
CA ALA A 18 -21.59 2.98 22.69
C ALA A 18 -20.72 3.02 21.43
N SER A 19 -21.19 2.43 20.32
CA SER A 19 -20.56 2.58 19.02
C SER A 19 -20.27 4.06 18.83
N GLU A 20 -19.00 4.42 18.64
CA GLU A 20 -18.65 5.76 18.19
C GLU A 20 -19.56 6.09 17.00
N ASP A 21 -19.93 7.35 16.82
CA ASP A 21 -20.62 7.77 15.60
C ASP A 21 -19.66 7.49 14.44
N ASP A 22 -19.74 6.28 13.87
CA ASP A 22 -18.87 5.75 12.82
C ASP A 22 -18.82 6.73 11.63
N GLY A 23 -19.89 7.52 11.46
CA GLY A 23 -19.99 8.62 10.50
C GLY A 23 -18.99 9.75 10.76
N ALA A 24 -18.85 10.22 12.00
CA ALA A 24 -17.95 11.30 12.37
C ALA A 24 -16.47 10.88 12.24
N GLY A 25 -16.13 9.67 12.71
CA GLY A 25 -14.78 9.09 12.55
C GLY A 25 -14.40 8.91 11.08
N ARG A 26 -15.32 8.39 10.26
CA ARG A 26 -15.12 8.25 8.81
C ARG A 26 -14.99 9.61 8.12
N ALA A 27 -15.82 10.59 8.47
CA ALA A 27 -15.75 11.93 7.91
C ALA A 27 -14.41 12.62 8.23
N ALA A 28 -13.93 12.51 9.46
CA ALA A 28 -12.63 13.04 9.86
C ALA A 28 -11.48 12.37 9.10
N LEU A 29 -11.52 11.05 8.93
CA LEU A 29 -10.54 10.31 8.12
C LEU A 29 -10.51 10.79 6.67
N LEU A 30 -11.68 10.95 6.04
CA LEU A 30 -11.79 11.43 4.66
C LEU A 30 -11.30 12.87 4.51
N ALA A 31 -11.63 13.74 5.48
CA ALA A 31 -11.14 15.12 5.51
C ALA A 31 -9.62 15.17 5.64
N GLY A 32 -9.02 14.31 6.49
CA GLY A 32 -7.58 14.16 6.60
C GLY A 32 -6.93 13.71 5.30
N LEU A 33 -7.48 12.67 4.66
CA LEU A 33 -6.99 12.22 3.34
C LEU A 33 -7.05 13.33 2.29
N ARG A 34 -8.12 14.13 2.26
CA ARG A 34 -8.25 15.27 1.34
C ARG A 34 -7.23 16.37 1.63
N ALA A 35 -6.95 16.65 2.90
CA ALA A 35 -5.96 17.65 3.30
C ALA A 35 -4.51 17.20 2.99
N GLU A 36 -4.29 15.88 2.87
CA GLU A 36 -2.99 15.27 2.57
C GLU A 36 -2.90 14.73 1.13
N ASP A 37 -3.59 15.37 0.19
CA ASP A 37 -3.54 15.04 -1.25
C ASP A 37 -3.81 13.56 -1.54
N GLN A 38 -4.78 12.98 -0.82
CA GLN A 38 -5.17 11.57 -0.89
C GLN A 38 -4.04 10.60 -0.54
N GLY A 39 -3.10 11.06 0.28
CA GLY A 39 -1.93 10.30 0.73
C GLY A 39 -0.72 10.40 -0.20
N ILE A 40 -0.81 11.13 -1.31
CA ILE A 40 0.31 11.38 -2.23
C ILE A 40 1.12 12.55 -1.70
N ARG A 41 2.26 12.27 -1.07
CA ARG A 41 3.09 13.30 -0.46
C ARG A 41 3.89 14.09 -1.49
N ALA A 42 4.38 13.42 -2.54
CA ALA A 42 5.23 14.04 -3.54
C ALA A 42 5.23 13.27 -4.86
N VAL A 43 5.39 14.00 -5.96
CA VAL A 43 5.73 13.46 -7.29
C VAL A 43 6.96 14.21 -7.80
N GLU A 44 8.13 13.61 -7.67
CA GLU A 44 9.42 14.28 -7.85
C GLU A 44 10.14 13.77 -9.10
N ARG A 45 10.79 14.69 -9.83
CA ARG A 45 11.79 14.33 -10.83
C ARG A 45 13.10 14.07 -10.10
N LEU A 46 13.72 12.93 -10.39
CA LEU A 46 15.06 12.63 -9.88
C LEU A 46 16.07 13.08 -10.93
N ASP A 47 17.08 13.85 -10.50
CA ASP A 47 18.08 14.40 -11.41
C ASP A 47 18.77 13.28 -12.20
N GLY A 48 18.91 13.46 -13.51
CA GLY A 48 19.74 12.61 -14.36
C GLY A 48 20.92 13.44 -14.85
N ASN A 49 22.14 12.91 -14.75
CA ASN A 49 23.34 13.58 -15.24
C ASN A 49 23.10 14.16 -16.65
N VAL A 50 23.48 15.43 -16.84
CA VAL A 50 23.13 16.34 -17.96
C VAL A 50 22.72 15.62 -19.26
N GLY A 51 21.40 15.60 -19.55
CA GLY A 51 20.88 15.26 -20.88
C GLY A 51 19.58 14.45 -20.95
N ARG A 52 19.20 13.66 -19.93
CA ARG A 52 17.97 12.84 -19.94
C ARG A 52 17.38 12.66 -18.54
N THR A 53 16.38 13.48 -18.20
CA THR A 53 15.58 13.36 -16.97
C THR A 53 14.41 12.40 -17.17
N GLU A 54 14.55 11.13 -16.84
CA GLU A 54 13.53 10.10 -17.14
C GLU A 54 13.09 9.27 -15.93
N LEU A 55 13.57 9.55 -14.72
CA LEU A 55 13.15 8.86 -13.49
C LEU A 55 12.29 9.77 -12.63
N ARG A 56 11.17 9.23 -12.12
CA ARG A 56 10.36 9.92 -11.11
C ARG A 56 10.09 9.03 -9.91
N ARG A 57 9.90 9.71 -8.77
CA ARG A 57 9.44 9.12 -7.52
C ARG A 57 8.02 9.57 -7.22
N ILE A 58 7.15 8.64 -6.84
CA ILE A 58 5.88 8.95 -6.18
C ILE A 58 6.02 8.52 -4.73
N GLU A 59 5.88 9.45 -3.79
CA GLU A 59 5.90 9.14 -2.36
C GLU A 59 4.47 9.03 -1.81
N LEU A 60 4.14 7.88 -1.23
CA LEU A 60 2.84 7.63 -0.61
C LEU A 60 2.95 7.51 0.91
N ARG A 61 2.06 8.20 1.61
CA ARG A 61 1.88 8.11 3.07
C ARG A 61 0.64 7.31 3.46
N ARG A 62 -0.36 7.30 2.58
CA ARG A 62 -1.61 6.55 2.72
C ARG A 62 -2.11 6.10 1.36
N ILE A 63 -2.91 5.04 1.36
CA ILE A 63 -3.67 4.58 0.20
C ILE A 63 -5.12 5.04 0.35
N ALA A 64 -5.49 6.12 -0.32
CA ALA A 64 -6.88 6.59 -0.33
C ALA A 64 -7.80 5.58 -1.03
N ASP A 65 -9.08 5.60 -0.66
CA ASP A 65 -10.12 4.85 -1.38
C ASP A 65 -10.20 5.26 -2.85
N ALA A 66 -10.48 4.31 -3.74
CA ALA A 66 -10.52 4.59 -5.17
C ALA A 66 -11.62 5.60 -5.56
N GLY A 67 -12.75 5.64 -4.85
CA GLY A 67 -13.84 6.58 -5.14
C GLY A 67 -13.47 8.04 -4.88
N GLU A 68 -12.71 8.32 -3.82
CA GLU A 68 -12.25 9.67 -3.50
C GLU A 68 -10.88 10.01 -4.11
N GLY A 69 -9.98 9.02 -4.14
CA GLY A 69 -8.58 9.16 -4.51
C GLY A 69 -8.32 9.10 -6.02
N ALA A 70 -9.26 8.57 -6.83
CA ALA A 70 -9.01 8.28 -8.24
C ALA A 70 -8.41 9.44 -9.03
N ARG A 71 -8.92 10.66 -8.84
CA ARG A 71 -8.42 11.84 -9.56
C ARG A 71 -6.98 12.20 -9.17
N ALA A 72 -6.65 12.12 -7.89
CA ALA A 72 -5.31 12.42 -7.40
C ALA A 72 -4.30 11.35 -7.85
N ILE A 73 -4.69 10.07 -7.75
CA ILE A 73 -3.89 8.93 -8.26
C ILE A 73 -3.66 9.10 -9.77
N GLY A 74 -4.72 9.42 -10.53
CA GLY A 74 -4.63 9.72 -11.96
C GLY A 74 -3.66 10.84 -12.28
N ALA A 75 -3.76 11.97 -11.58
CA ALA A 75 -2.85 13.10 -11.77
C ALA A 75 -1.38 12.72 -11.49
N ALA A 76 -1.12 11.96 -10.43
CA ALA A 76 0.24 11.46 -10.15
C ALA A 76 0.74 10.52 -11.27
N MET A 77 -0.12 9.62 -11.75
CA MET A 77 0.23 8.70 -12.83
C MET A 77 0.43 9.42 -14.17
N GLU A 78 -0.35 10.45 -14.46
CA GLU A 78 -0.18 11.32 -15.63
C GLU A 78 1.21 11.99 -15.62
N LEU A 79 1.63 12.54 -14.47
CA LEU A 79 2.93 13.19 -14.33
C LEU A 79 4.11 12.24 -14.57
N VAL A 80 3.94 10.94 -14.32
CA VAL A 80 4.97 9.91 -14.53
C VAL A 80 4.79 9.12 -15.83
N ALA A 81 3.71 9.35 -16.59
CA ALA A 81 3.31 8.53 -17.72
C ALA A 81 4.35 8.42 -18.85
N HIS A 82 5.34 9.31 -18.90
CA HIS A 82 6.41 9.33 -19.91
C HIS A 82 7.82 9.17 -19.33
N THR A 83 7.92 8.77 -18.06
CA THR A 83 9.20 8.40 -17.45
C THR A 83 9.66 7.04 -17.98
N ARG A 84 10.95 6.71 -17.88
CA ARG A 84 11.44 5.38 -18.29
C ARG A 84 11.39 4.35 -17.18
N ALA A 85 11.47 4.77 -15.92
CA ALA A 85 11.20 3.94 -14.76
C ALA A 85 10.57 4.77 -13.64
N LEU A 86 9.82 4.07 -12.78
CA LEU A 86 9.10 4.65 -11.66
C LEU A 86 9.59 4.07 -10.34
N LEU A 87 9.86 4.94 -9.38
CA LEU A 87 10.10 4.55 -7.98
C LEU A 87 8.84 4.89 -7.17
N LEU A 88 8.13 3.88 -6.71
CA LEU A 88 6.99 4.02 -5.82
C LEU A 88 7.47 3.90 -4.37
N ASP A 89 7.53 5.01 -3.66
CA ASP A 89 8.06 5.07 -2.31
C ASP A 89 6.96 4.89 -1.26
N LEU A 90 6.92 3.70 -0.68
CA LEU A 90 5.98 3.30 0.37
C LEU A 90 6.65 3.24 1.75
N ARG A 91 7.90 3.73 1.88
CA ARG A 91 8.68 3.60 3.12
C ARG A 91 7.96 4.19 4.32
N CYS A 92 7.10 5.19 4.13
CA CYS A 92 6.31 5.78 5.22
C CYS A 92 4.80 5.58 5.01
N CYS A 93 4.39 4.60 4.20
CA CYS A 93 2.99 4.34 3.91
C CYS A 93 2.36 3.53 5.04
N LEU A 94 1.41 4.12 5.75
CA LEU A 94 0.77 3.51 6.92
C LEU A 94 -0.52 2.74 6.57
N GLY A 95 -0.68 2.35 5.31
CA GLY A 95 -1.80 1.56 4.82
C GLY A 95 -2.91 2.39 4.18
N GLY A 96 -4.10 1.80 4.09
CA GLY A 96 -5.24 2.43 3.45
C GLY A 96 -6.24 1.42 2.91
N SER A 97 -7.02 1.83 1.91
CA SER A 97 -8.13 1.04 1.36
C SER A 97 -7.65 -0.05 0.39
N PRO A 98 -8.24 -1.27 0.43
CA PRO A 98 -8.03 -2.30 -0.58
C PRO A 98 -8.42 -1.87 -2.00
N GLU A 99 -9.48 -1.07 -2.15
CA GLU A 99 -9.92 -0.50 -3.43
C GLU A 99 -8.85 0.42 -4.02
N GLY A 100 -8.27 1.28 -3.18
CA GLY A 100 -7.15 2.12 -3.57
C GLY A 100 -5.90 1.32 -3.95
N ALA A 101 -5.60 0.27 -3.19
CA ALA A 101 -4.46 -0.61 -3.48
C ALA A 101 -4.65 -1.32 -4.83
N ALA A 102 -5.85 -1.82 -5.10
CA ALA A 102 -6.21 -2.39 -6.40
C ALA A 102 -6.09 -1.36 -7.53
N MET A 103 -6.52 -0.11 -7.32
CA MET A 103 -6.37 0.95 -8.31
C MET A 103 -4.90 1.27 -8.60
N TRP A 104 -4.04 1.41 -7.58
CA TRP A 104 -2.60 1.58 -7.76
C TRP A 104 -2.00 0.43 -8.56
N CYS A 105 -2.33 -0.83 -8.20
CA CYS A 105 -1.86 -2.00 -8.95
C CYS A 105 -2.32 -1.99 -10.40
N SER A 106 -3.56 -1.56 -10.66
CA SER A 106 -4.16 -1.52 -12.00
C SER A 106 -3.33 -0.74 -13.00
N TYR A 107 -2.70 0.35 -12.60
CA TYR A 107 -1.84 1.12 -13.51
C TYR A 107 -0.68 0.32 -14.09
N PHE A 108 -0.29 -0.80 -13.47
CA PHE A 108 0.89 -1.57 -13.86
C PHE A 108 0.58 -2.82 -14.68
N PHE A 109 -0.70 -3.09 -14.97
CA PHE A 109 -1.17 -4.25 -15.76
C PHE A 109 -1.98 -3.78 -16.97
N PRO A 110 -2.01 -4.54 -18.08
CA PRO A 110 -2.54 -4.06 -19.36
C PRO A 110 -4.06 -3.87 -19.40
N ASP A 111 -4.81 -4.64 -18.61
CA ASP A 111 -6.27 -4.69 -18.67
C ASP A 111 -6.89 -4.82 -17.26
N ASP A 112 -8.15 -5.24 -17.20
CA ASP A 112 -8.94 -5.50 -16.00
C ASP A 112 -9.04 -6.99 -15.63
N GLN A 113 -8.29 -7.86 -16.30
CA GLN A 113 -8.39 -9.32 -16.18
C GLN A 113 -7.38 -9.91 -15.20
N VAL A 114 -6.60 -9.09 -14.48
CA VAL A 114 -5.64 -9.55 -13.50
C VAL A 114 -6.29 -9.63 -12.12
N HIS A 115 -6.40 -10.87 -11.61
CA HIS A 115 -6.85 -11.14 -10.24
C HIS A 115 -5.72 -10.79 -9.26
N LEU A 116 -5.98 -9.86 -8.34
CA LEU A 116 -4.96 -9.35 -7.41
C LEU A 116 -5.02 -10.11 -6.09
N ASN A 117 -6.14 -9.98 -5.38
CA ASN A 117 -6.32 -10.54 -4.05
C ASN A 117 -7.78 -10.97 -3.83
N ASP A 118 -7.96 -11.86 -2.87
CA ASP A 118 -9.24 -12.20 -2.26
C ASP A 118 -9.23 -11.76 -0.80
N ILE A 119 -10.33 -11.16 -0.33
CA ILE A 119 -10.54 -10.86 1.08
C ILE A 119 -11.72 -11.69 1.55
N TYR A 120 -11.44 -12.70 2.37
CA TYR A 120 -12.43 -13.51 3.05
C TYR A 120 -12.88 -12.82 4.34
N GLU A 121 -14.17 -12.57 4.50
CA GLU A 121 -14.77 -12.00 5.71
C GLU A 121 -15.45 -13.10 6.53
N ARG A 122 -15.00 -13.27 7.77
CA ARG A 122 -15.46 -14.37 8.62
C ARG A 122 -16.91 -14.24 9.07
N ALA A 123 -17.38 -13.02 9.31
CA ALA A 123 -18.71 -12.76 9.85
C ALA A 123 -19.83 -13.11 8.85
N THR A 124 -19.60 -12.81 7.58
CA THR A 124 -20.56 -13.05 6.49
C THR A 124 -20.29 -14.35 5.73
N ASP A 125 -19.19 -15.04 6.06
CA ASP A 125 -18.67 -16.20 5.33
C ASP A 125 -18.57 -15.97 3.82
N SER A 126 -18.17 -14.75 3.45
CA SER A 126 -18.11 -14.32 2.05
C SER A 126 -16.68 -13.98 1.65
N THR A 127 -16.38 -14.13 0.36
CA THR A 127 -15.11 -13.71 -0.22
C THR A 127 -15.36 -12.63 -1.25
N ARG A 128 -14.71 -11.49 -1.06
CA ARG A 128 -14.68 -10.42 -2.06
C ARG A 128 -13.37 -10.50 -2.83
N GLN A 129 -13.47 -10.51 -4.15
CA GLN A 129 -12.32 -10.50 -5.03
C GLN A 129 -11.95 -9.08 -5.43
N TYR A 130 -10.66 -8.84 -5.60
CA TYR A 130 -10.08 -7.59 -6.08
C TYR A 130 -9.34 -7.86 -7.38
N TRP A 131 -9.75 -7.15 -8.42
CA TRP A 131 -9.23 -7.25 -9.77
C TRP A 131 -8.70 -5.89 -10.21
N THR A 132 -7.87 -5.89 -11.23
CA THR A 132 -7.50 -4.65 -11.92
C THR A 132 -8.74 -3.93 -12.49
N THR A 133 -8.72 -2.60 -12.49
CA THR A 133 -9.87 -1.76 -12.90
C THR A 133 -9.85 -1.51 -14.40
N ALA A 134 -11.00 -1.56 -15.07
CA ALA A 134 -11.13 -1.32 -16.52
C ALA A 134 -10.75 0.11 -16.92
N HIS A 135 -11.30 1.09 -16.22
CA HIS A 135 -11.10 2.50 -16.51
C HIS A 135 -10.16 3.16 -15.48
N LEU A 136 -9.12 3.82 -15.97
CA LEU A 136 -8.18 4.60 -15.17
C LEU A 136 -8.12 6.04 -15.71
N PRO A 137 -8.08 7.07 -14.84
CA PRO A 137 -8.04 8.47 -15.23
C PRO A 137 -6.67 8.97 -15.74
N ALA A 138 -5.77 8.06 -16.10
CA ALA A 138 -4.47 8.33 -16.75
C ALA A 138 -3.98 7.05 -17.46
N PRO A 139 -3.01 7.15 -18.39
CA PRO A 139 -2.44 5.99 -19.07
C PRO A 139 -1.81 4.97 -18.11
N ARG A 140 -1.88 3.69 -18.50
CA ARG A 140 -1.19 2.60 -17.79
C ARG A 140 0.34 2.70 -17.99
N TYR A 141 1.07 2.25 -17.00
CA TYR A 141 2.52 2.19 -16.96
C TYR A 141 3.00 0.74 -17.12
N LEU A 142 3.07 0.26 -18.37
CA LEU A 142 3.24 -1.18 -18.67
C LEU A 142 4.70 -1.59 -18.90
N ASP A 143 5.36 -1.02 -19.90
CA ASP A 143 6.60 -1.58 -20.47
C ASP A 143 7.89 -1.07 -19.83
N ARG A 144 7.81 -0.72 -18.54
CA ARG A 144 8.85 0.06 -17.87
C ARG A 144 9.12 -0.43 -16.45
N PRO A 145 10.38 -0.41 -15.99
CA PRO A 145 10.72 -0.85 -14.65
C PRO A 145 9.97 -0.07 -13.57
N VAL A 146 9.49 -0.79 -12.56
CA VAL A 146 8.86 -0.23 -11.37
C VAL A 146 9.61 -0.78 -10.16
N TYR A 147 10.05 0.12 -9.29
CA TYR A 147 10.70 -0.22 -8.04
C TYR A 147 9.81 0.25 -6.89
N VAL A 148 9.55 -0.61 -5.92
CA VAL A 148 8.75 -0.28 -4.74
C VAL A 148 9.66 -0.18 -3.54
N LEU A 149 9.72 0.99 -2.90
CA LEU A 149 10.57 1.22 -1.73
C LEU A 149 9.78 0.93 -0.46
N THR A 150 10.36 0.14 0.43
CA THR A 150 9.70 -0.33 1.66
C THR A 150 10.56 -0.11 2.89
N SER A 151 9.93 0.03 4.06
CA SER A 151 10.61 0.07 5.36
C SER A 151 9.86 -0.81 6.37
N ALA A 152 10.45 -1.00 7.55
CA ALA A 152 9.79 -1.63 8.69
C ALA A 152 8.49 -0.92 9.14
N THR A 153 8.25 0.32 8.70
CA THR A 153 7.02 1.06 9.01
C THR A 153 5.91 0.91 7.96
N THR A 154 6.25 0.45 6.74
CA THR A 154 5.25 0.20 5.69
C THR A 154 4.21 -0.80 6.19
N PHE A 155 2.94 -0.45 6.06
CA PHE A 155 1.85 -1.19 6.72
C PHE A 155 0.60 -1.34 5.84
N SER A 156 -0.13 -2.45 6.03
CA SER A 156 -1.47 -2.73 5.51
C SER A 156 -1.61 -2.45 4.01
N GLY A 157 -2.46 -1.53 3.57
CA GLY A 157 -2.63 -1.21 2.14
C GLY A 157 -1.34 -0.87 1.38
N GLY A 158 -0.30 -0.32 2.05
CA GLY A 158 1.00 -0.11 1.41
C GLY A 158 1.76 -1.42 1.20
N GLU A 159 1.60 -2.37 2.12
CA GLU A 159 2.14 -3.72 1.97
C GLU A 159 1.37 -4.51 0.91
N ASP A 160 0.06 -4.28 0.75
CA ASP A 160 -0.74 -4.87 -0.32
C ASP A 160 -0.16 -4.51 -1.70
N VAL A 161 0.04 -3.21 -1.96
CA VAL A 161 0.62 -2.76 -3.23
C VAL A 161 2.00 -3.38 -3.46
N ALA A 162 2.88 -3.37 -2.45
CA ALA A 162 4.21 -3.95 -2.57
C ALA A 162 4.17 -5.46 -2.84
N TYR A 163 3.42 -6.20 -2.03
CA TYR A 163 3.31 -7.66 -2.11
C TYR A 163 2.68 -8.09 -3.43
N THR A 164 1.58 -7.45 -3.82
CA THR A 164 0.83 -7.79 -5.04
C THR A 164 1.68 -7.57 -6.29
N LEU A 165 2.36 -6.42 -6.39
CA LEU A 165 3.24 -6.15 -7.53
C LEU A 165 4.46 -7.06 -7.55
N GLN A 166 5.01 -7.43 -6.39
CA GLN A 166 6.11 -8.39 -6.28
C GLN A 166 5.66 -9.79 -6.70
N ALA A 167 4.55 -10.28 -6.15
CA ALA A 167 4.02 -11.62 -6.41
C ALA A 167 3.67 -11.83 -7.89
N LEU A 168 3.17 -10.79 -8.56
CA LEU A 168 2.87 -10.80 -9.99
C LEU A 168 4.11 -10.53 -10.87
N GLY A 169 5.30 -10.39 -10.27
CA GLY A 169 6.55 -10.14 -10.99
C GLY A 169 6.61 -8.78 -11.70
N ARG A 170 5.77 -7.83 -11.30
CA ARG A 170 5.63 -6.53 -11.96
C ARG A 170 6.60 -5.49 -11.41
N ALA A 171 6.99 -5.57 -10.14
CA ALA A 171 7.91 -4.63 -9.52
C ALA A 171 9.01 -5.32 -8.73
N VAL A 172 10.13 -4.62 -8.57
CA VAL A 172 11.23 -5.01 -7.67
C VAL A 172 11.06 -4.26 -6.35
N VAL A 173 10.97 -4.99 -5.24
CA VAL A 173 10.86 -4.41 -3.90
C VAL A 173 12.26 -4.20 -3.31
N VAL A 174 12.55 -2.96 -2.91
CA VAL A 174 13.85 -2.53 -2.39
C VAL A 174 13.66 -1.91 -1.00
N GLY A 175 14.49 -2.30 -0.03
CA GLY A 175 14.45 -1.74 1.32
C GLY A 175 14.37 -2.81 2.41
N GLU A 176 13.51 -2.60 3.41
CA GLU A 176 13.40 -3.47 4.58
C GLU A 176 12.15 -4.35 4.54
N THR A 177 12.12 -5.40 5.36
CA THR A 177 10.89 -6.17 5.56
C THR A 177 9.83 -5.32 6.26
N THR A 178 8.60 -5.35 5.73
CA THR A 178 7.51 -4.51 6.22
C THR A 178 6.88 -5.04 7.52
N ARG A 179 5.93 -4.28 8.09
CA ARG A 179 5.40 -4.51 9.44
C ARG A 179 4.53 -5.76 9.61
N GLY A 180 3.89 -6.28 8.56
CA GLY A 180 3.10 -7.51 8.56
C GLY A 180 1.60 -7.34 8.85
N GLY A 181 0.97 -6.28 8.34
CA GLY A 181 -0.40 -5.86 8.63
C GLY A 181 -1.50 -6.29 7.66
N ALA A 182 -1.58 -7.57 7.27
CA ALA A 182 -2.44 -7.98 6.14
C ALA A 182 -3.95 -8.09 6.41
N HIS A 183 -4.42 -8.09 7.66
CA HIS A 183 -5.81 -8.44 7.99
C HIS A 183 -6.60 -7.25 8.53
N PRO A 184 -7.73 -6.89 7.89
CA PRO A 184 -8.71 -6.00 8.50
C PRO A 184 -9.10 -6.51 9.89
N THR A 185 -9.10 -5.60 10.86
CA THR A 185 -9.26 -5.92 12.28
C THR A 185 -10.34 -5.02 12.85
N ALA A 186 -11.36 -5.62 13.45
CA ALA A 186 -12.38 -4.89 14.20
C ALA A 186 -11.96 -4.77 15.67
N ARG A 187 -12.32 -3.65 16.29
CA ARG A 187 -12.12 -3.42 17.73
C ARG A 187 -13.45 -3.64 18.43
N HIS A 188 -13.44 -4.48 19.44
CA HIS A 188 -14.60 -4.81 20.25
C HIS A 188 -14.34 -4.37 21.69
N PRO A 189 -14.96 -3.26 22.15
CA PRO A 189 -14.92 -2.91 23.56
C PRO A 189 -15.64 -4.00 24.36
N VAL A 190 -14.94 -4.62 25.30
CA VAL A 190 -15.48 -5.66 26.21
C VAL A 190 -15.93 -5.02 27.52
N THR A 191 -15.20 -4.00 27.96
CA THR A 191 -15.55 -3.14 29.10
C THR A 191 -15.13 -1.70 28.75
N ALA A 192 -15.40 -0.75 29.65
CA ALA A 192 -14.90 0.62 29.49
C ALA A 192 -13.36 0.72 29.45
N TYR A 193 -12.63 -0.29 29.92
CA TYR A 193 -11.15 -0.26 30.01
C TYR A 193 -10.45 -1.28 29.12
N ILE A 194 -11.21 -2.18 28.48
CA ILE A 194 -10.67 -3.31 27.74
C ILE A 194 -11.32 -3.36 26.36
N THR A 195 -10.48 -3.26 25.33
CA THR A 195 -10.86 -3.43 23.93
C THR A 195 -10.05 -4.56 23.32
N VAL A 196 -10.75 -5.51 22.68
CA VAL A 196 -10.13 -6.62 21.97
C VAL A 196 -10.10 -6.31 20.48
N ALA A 197 -8.92 -6.44 19.86
CA ALA A 197 -8.75 -6.32 18.42
C ALA A 197 -8.82 -7.71 17.77
N VAL A 198 -9.88 -7.98 17.01
CA VAL A 198 -10.13 -9.28 16.37
C VAL A 198 -9.96 -9.14 14.86
N PRO A 199 -9.05 -9.90 14.22
CA PRO A 199 -9.01 -9.98 12.77
C PRO A 199 -10.33 -10.55 12.25
N THR A 200 -11.09 -9.75 11.49
CA THR A 200 -12.39 -10.15 10.94
C THR A 200 -12.29 -10.68 9.52
N SER A 201 -11.24 -10.27 8.82
CA SER A 201 -11.03 -10.65 7.42
C SER A 201 -9.60 -11.08 7.15
N ARG A 202 -9.44 -11.97 6.17
CA ARG A 202 -8.16 -12.50 5.73
C ARG A 202 -7.95 -12.18 4.26
N THR A 203 -6.95 -11.37 3.97
CA THR A 203 -6.46 -11.16 2.61
C THR A 203 -5.64 -12.36 2.16
N VAL A 204 -5.81 -12.80 0.92
CA VAL A 204 -5.09 -13.87 0.27
C VAL A 204 -4.73 -13.38 -1.13
N ASN A 205 -3.46 -13.40 -1.49
CA ASN A 205 -3.03 -13.01 -2.82
C ASN A 205 -3.29 -14.13 -3.84
N ALA A 206 -3.83 -13.75 -5.00
CA ALA A 206 -4.31 -14.69 -6.01
C ALA A 206 -3.19 -15.58 -6.61
N VAL A 207 -1.95 -15.08 -6.66
CA VAL A 207 -0.80 -15.81 -7.19
C VAL A 207 -0.18 -16.72 -6.15
N THR A 208 0.11 -16.17 -4.96
CA THR A 208 0.87 -16.90 -3.94
C THR A 208 0.01 -17.82 -3.08
N GLY A 209 -1.32 -17.65 -3.07
CA GLY A 209 -2.24 -18.39 -2.19
C GLY A 209 -2.05 -18.09 -0.69
N THR A 210 -1.22 -17.10 -0.34
CA THR A 210 -0.89 -16.69 1.04
C THR A 210 -0.93 -15.16 1.17
N ASN A 211 -0.35 -14.59 2.23
CA ASN A 211 -0.26 -13.16 2.47
C ASN A 211 0.98 -12.77 3.31
N TRP A 212 1.11 -11.47 3.60
CA TRP A 212 2.20 -10.88 4.39
C TRP A 212 1.92 -10.78 5.90
N LYS A 213 0.85 -11.40 6.42
CA LYS A 213 0.48 -11.25 7.84
C LYS A 213 1.58 -11.77 8.76
N GLY A 214 2.04 -10.92 9.69
CA GLY A 214 3.02 -11.28 10.73
C GLY A 214 4.45 -11.53 10.22
N VAL A 215 4.65 -11.64 8.91
CA VAL A 215 5.97 -11.85 8.29
C VAL A 215 6.46 -10.64 7.49
N GLY A 216 5.54 -9.75 7.08
CA GLY A 216 5.85 -8.63 6.20
C GLY A 216 6.14 -9.06 4.76
N VAL A 217 6.22 -8.07 3.88
CA VAL A 217 6.73 -8.21 2.51
C VAL A 217 8.24 -8.24 2.59
N ARG A 218 8.86 -9.31 2.09
CA ARG A 218 10.32 -9.44 2.05
C ARG A 218 10.85 -8.79 0.77
N PRO A 219 11.79 -7.85 0.86
CA PRO A 219 12.31 -7.15 -0.31
C PRO A 219 13.16 -8.08 -1.19
N ASP A 220 13.09 -7.89 -2.51
CA ASP A 220 13.97 -8.54 -3.49
C ASP A 220 15.42 -8.03 -3.36
N ARG A 221 15.57 -6.79 -2.89
CA ARG A 221 16.83 -6.11 -2.60
C ARG A 221 16.83 -5.63 -1.15
N PRO A 222 17.24 -6.48 -0.19
CA PRO A 222 17.27 -6.11 1.23
C PRO A 222 18.38 -5.10 1.50
N VAL A 223 18.01 -3.88 1.90
CA VAL A 223 18.90 -2.79 2.30
C VAL A 223 18.22 -1.92 3.37
N PRO A 224 18.96 -1.18 4.21
CA PRO A 224 18.34 -0.21 5.11
C PRO A 224 17.42 0.77 4.38
N ALA A 225 16.30 1.16 4.99
CA ALA A 225 15.27 1.98 4.32
C ALA A 225 15.81 3.32 3.78
N GLU A 226 16.79 3.91 4.46
CA GLU A 226 17.48 5.13 4.04
C GLU A 226 18.29 4.96 2.75
N ARG A 227 18.76 3.74 2.46
CA ARG A 227 19.52 3.39 1.25
C ARG A 227 18.63 2.93 0.10
N ALA A 228 17.38 2.56 0.35
CA ALA A 228 16.49 1.97 -0.64
C ALA A 228 16.30 2.85 -1.89
N LEU A 229 16.15 4.17 -1.70
CA LEU A 229 16.00 5.12 -2.81
C LEU A 229 17.24 5.14 -3.70
N GLU A 230 18.43 5.23 -3.11
CA GLU A 230 19.69 5.27 -3.85
C GLU A 230 19.91 3.98 -4.65
N VAL A 231 19.70 2.82 -4.02
CA VAL A 231 19.87 1.51 -4.66
C VAL A 231 18.89 1.32 -5.82
N ALA A 232 17.61 1.60 -5.60
CA ALA A 232 16.59 1.51 -6.64
C ALA A 232 16.87 2.50 -7.78
N TYR A 233 17.32 3.71 -7.46
CA TYR A 233 17.70 4.71 -8.45
C TYR A 233 18.89 4.26 -9.29
N GLU A 234 19.94 3.69 -8.68
CA GLU A 234 21.10 3.14 -9.39
C GLU A 234 20.76 1.92 -10.25
N GLU A 235 19.89 1.03 -9.78
CA GLU A 235 19.38 -0.09 -10.59
C GLU A 235 18.53 0.41 -11.76
N ALA A 236 17.59 1.32 -11.49
CA ALA A 236 16.78 1.93 -12.52
C ALA A 236 17.67 2.53 -13.60
N ARG A 237 18.66 3.35 -13.21
CA ARG A 237 19.68 3.95 -14.09
C ARG A 237 20.42 2.92 -14.95
N ARG A 238 20.80 1.76 -14.41
CA ARG A 238 21.56 0.75 -15.17
C ARG A 238 20.74 0.01 -16.20
N SER A 239 19.42 -0.07 -16.04
CA SER A 239 18.51 -0.56 -17.09
C SER A 239 18.39 0.40 -18.30
N GLU A 240 19.32 1.38 -18.46
CA GLU A 240 19.47 2.27 -19.63
C GLU A 240 20.19 1.60 -20.83
N VAL A 241 20.81 0.43 -20.64
CA VAL A 241 21.67 -0.25 -21.64
C VAL A 241 20.98 -1.46 -22.25
#